data_AF-A0A4Y2STK2-F1
#
_entry.id   AF-A0A4Y2STK2-F1
#
_cell.length_a   1.000
_cell.length_b   1.000
_cell.length_c   1.000
_cell.angle_alpha   90.00
_cell.angle_beta   90.00
_cell.angle_gamma   90.00
#
_symmetry.space_group_name_H-M   'P 1'
#
loop_
_entity.id
_entity.type
_entity.pdbx_description
1 polymer ?
#
loop_
_entity_poly.entity_id
_entity_poly.type
_entity_poly.pdbx_seq_one_letter_code
_entity_poly.pdbx_strand_id
1 'polypeptide(L)'
;MRLLTWKALMFAAFLTNLMIAAIMWSYIDFQCDCSNIQWKHSSYISSTLEKHKEETSVQNDTESQLASKVAIVIRDFECFENDIPATVNSVLSVLPSAKIFIITDKNPYPPLEFSEIPKQNVRLINLKPSLTKPLDSPDLFSVIDREHIIVFPDS
;
A
#
# COMPACT_ATOMS: atom_id res chain seq x y z
N MET A 1 3.84 -74.44 -10.02
CA MET A 1 3.70 -72.98 -9.83
C MET A 1 4.95 -72.31 -10.40
N ARG A 2 4.85 -71.67 -11.57
CA ARG A 2 5.96 -70.88 -12.13
C ARG A 2 5.97 -69.53 -11.42
N LEU A 3 7.00 -69.31 -10.61
CA LEU A 3 7.25 -68.04 -9.92
C LEU A 3 7.36 -66.91 -10.95
N LEU A 4 6.50 -65.91 -10.82
CA LEU A 4 6.49 -64.72 -11.65
C LEU A 4 7.85 -64.02 -11.49
N THR A 5 8.57 -63.83 -12.60
CA THR A 5 9.90 -63.22 -12.55
C THR A 5 9.77 -61.76 -12.09
N TRP A 6 10.69 -61.28 -11.25
CA TRP A 6 10.65 -59.91 -10.70
C TRP A 6 10.55 -58.83 -11.78
N LYS A 7 11.07 -59.10 -12.99
CA LYS A 7 10.92 -58.24 -14.18
C LYS A 7 9.45 -58.06 -14.60
N ALA A 8 8.65 -59.12 -14.56
CA ALA A 8 7.23 -59.04 -14.87
C ALA A 8 6.46 -58.22 -13.82
N LEU A 9 6.87 -58.31 -12.54
CA LEU A 9 6.27 -57.54 -11.46
C LEU A 9 6.57 -56.03 -11.58
N MET A 10 7.80 -55.67 -11.92
CA MET A 10 8.17 -54.27 -12.18
C MET A 10 7.43 -53.70 -13.39
N PHE A 11 7.31 -54.47 -14.46
CA PHE A 11 6.57 -54.05 -15.66
C PHE A 11 5.07 -53.88 -15.37
N ALA A 12 4.48 -54.79 -14.59
CA ALA A 12 3.10 -54.67 -14.14
C ALA A 12 2.87 -53.42 -13.28
N ALA A 13 3.77 -53.13 -12.33
CA ALA A 13 3.68 -51.94 -11.47
C ALA A 13 3.80 -50.63 -12.28
N PHE A 14 4.61 -50.62 -13.32
CA PHE A 14 4.72 -49.47 -14.22
C PHE A 14 3.43 -49.25 -15.02
N LEU A 15 2.87 -50.32 -15.61
CA LEU A 15 1.61 -50.29 -16.34
C LEU A 15 0.44 -49.84 -15.46
N THR A 16 0.36 -50.28 -14.21
CA THR A 16 -0.71 -49.86 -13.30
C THR A 16 -0.61 -48.37 -12.97
N ASN A 17 0.59 -47.83 -12.74
CA ASN A 17 0.77 -46.40 -12.50
C ASN A 17 0.43 -45.56 -13.74
N LEU A 18 0.79 -46.02 -14.93
CA LEU A 18 0.45 -45.35 -16.18
C LEU A 18 -1.06 -45.33 -16.43
N MET A 19 -1.75 -46.43 -16.13
CA MET A 19 -3.21 -46.49 -16.20
C MET A 19 -3.89 -45.56 -15.20
N ILE A 20 -3.39 -45.48 -13.95
CA ILE A 20 -3.92 -44.55 -12.94
C ILE A 20 -3.74 -43.10 -13.40
N ALA A 21 -2.56 -42.75 -13.92
CA ALA A 21 -2.29 -41.41 -14.44
C ALA A 21 -3.20 -41.05 -15.63
N ALA A 22 -3.44 -41.98 -16.54
CA ALA A 22 -4.33 -41.79 -17.69
C ALA A 22 -5.80 -41.59 -17.26
N ILE A 23 -6.28 -42.38 -16.28
CA ILE A 23 -7.63 -42.23 -15.72
C ILE A 23 -7.76 -40.88 -15.01
N MET A 24 -6.77 -40.48 -14.22
CA MET A 24 -6.76 -39.20 -13.52
C MET A 24 -6.77 -38.02 -14.50
N TRP A 25 -5.96 -38.09 -15.56
CA TRP A 25 -5.94 -37.07 -16.63
C TRP A 25 -7.29 -36.96 -17.34
N SER A 26 -7.89 -38.10 -17.71
CA SER A 26 -9.21 -38.12 -18.36
C SER A 26 -10.33 -37.60 -17.45
N TYR A 27 -10.24 -37.80 -16.13
CA TYR A 27 -11.23 -37.31 -15.18
C TYR A 27 -11.14 -35.79 -15.00
N ILE A 28 -9.92 -35.25 -14.95
CA ILE A 28 -9.69 -33.80 -14.85
C ILE A 28 -10.18 -33.09 -16.12
N ASP A 29 -9.90 -33.65 -17.31
CA ASP A 29 -10.32 -33.05 -18.59
C ASP A 29 -11.85 -33.07 -18.75
N PHE A 30 -12.52 -34.13 -18.27
CA PHE A 30 -13.99 -34.23 -18.32
C PHE A 30 -14.73 -33.26 -17.37
N GLN A 31 -14.08 -32.81 -16.29
CA GLN A 31 -14.69 -31.84 -15.35
C GLN A 31 -14.44 -30.38 -15.71
N CYS A 32 -13.65 -30.10 -16.74
CA CYS A 32 -13.44 -28.75 -17.25
C CYS A 32 -14.50 -28.39 -18.28
N ASP A 33 -15.74 -28.13 -17.85
CA ASP A 33 -16.73 -27.45 -18.68
C ASP A 33 -16.51 -25.92 -18.62
N CYS A 34 -15.47 -25.45 -19.31
CA CYS A 34 -15.09 -24.03 -19.37
C CYS A 34 -16.02 -23.18 -20.27
N SER A 35 -17.22 -23.66 -20.59
CA SER A 35 -18.13 -23.01 -21.54
C SER A 35 -19.15 -22.07 -20.89
N ASN A 36 -19.34 -22.09 -19.56
CA ASN A 36 -20.39 -21.33 -18.88
C ASN A 36 -20.01 -20.76 -17.49
N ILE A 37 -18.84 -20.12 -17.38
CA ILE A 37 -18.52 -19.29 -16.20
C ILE A 37 -18.94 -17.84 -16.50
N GLN A 38 -20.24 -17.61 -16.70
CA GLN A 38 -20.74 -16.24 -16.77
C GLN A 38 -22.19 -16.15 -16.26
N TRP A 39 -22.36 -15.28 -15.24
CA TRP A 39 -23.58 -14.54 -14.87
C TRP A 39 -24.52 -15.00 -13.74
N LYS A 40 -24.25 -16.03 -12.94
CA LYS A 40 -25.08 -16.25 -11.72
C LYS A 40 -24.52 -15.67 -10.42
N HIS A 41 -23.24 -15.25 -10.42
CA HIS A 41 -22.57 -14.69 -9.24
C HIS A 41 -22.39 -13.15 -9.29
N SER A 42 -23.00 -12.47 -10.27
CA SER A 42 -22.75 -11.03 -10.50
C SER A 42 -23.65 -10.11 -9.66
N SER A 43 -24.88 -10.49 -9.31
CA SER A 43 -25.84 -9.56 -8.68
C SER A 43 -25.54 -9.25 -7.22
N TYR A 44 -25.08 -10.24 -6.45
CA TYR A 44 -24.66 -10.05 -5.05
C TYR A 44 -23.35 -9.26 -4.95
N ILE A 45 -22.44 -9.45 -5.92
CA ILE A 45 -21.19 -8.70 -5.98
C ILE A 45 -21.46 -7.24 -6.33
N SER A 46 -22.31 -6.96 -7.33
CA SER A 46 -22.62 -5.58 -7.73
C SER A 46 -23.33 -4.77 -6.64
N SER A 47 -24.32 -5.35 -5.94
CA SER A 47 -25.03 -4.64 -4.86
C SER A 47 -24.15 -4.36 -3.64
N THR A 48 -23.25 -5.27 -3.31
CA THR A 48 -22.27 -5.06 -2.23
C THR A 48 -21.20 -4.04 -2.64
N LEU A 49 -20.77 -4.03 -3.92
CA LEU A 49 -19.86 -3.03 -4.49
C LEU A 49 -20.48 -1.63 -4.56
N GLU A 50 -21.76 -1.50 -4.91
CA GLU A 50 -22.46 -0.22 -4.90
C GLU A 50 -22.61 0.33 -3.49
N LYS A 51 -22.96 -0.53 -2.52
CA LYS A 51 -23.03 -0.13 -1.11
C LYS A 51 -21.67 0.27 -0.54
N HIS A 52 -20.61 -0.49 -0.84
CA HIS A 52 -19.24 -0.10 -0.48
C HIS A 52 -18.81 1.19 -1.18
N LYS A 53 -19.20 1.41 -2.44
CA LYS A 53 -18.86 2.63 -3.19
C LYS A 53 -19.57 3.86 -2.62
N GLU A 54 -20.81 3.71 -2.16
CA GLU A 54 -21.59 4.77 -1.53
C GLU A 54 -21.04 5.11 -0.12
N GLU A 55 -20.77 4.10 0.71
CA GLU A 55 -20.13 4.28 2.03
C GLU A 55 -18.72 4.86 1.90
N THR A 56 -17.94 4.43 0.92
CA THR A 56 -16.62 4.98 0.60
C THR A 56 -16.72 6.42 0.10
N SER A 57 -17.76 6.79 -0.66
CA SER A 57 -17.92 8.18 -1.14
C SER A 57 -18.22 9.17 -0.01
N VAL A 58 -19.11 8.80 0.92
CA VAL A 58 -19.44 9.62 2.09
C VAL A 58 -18.26 9.67 3.08
N GLN A 59 -17.56 8.56 3.27
CA GLN A 59 -16.36 8.52 4.10
C GLN A 59 -15.21 9.32 3.49
N ASN A 60 -14.98 9.22 2.18
CA ASN A 60 -13.98 10.02 1.47
C ASN A 60 -14.26 11.52 1.58
N ASP A 61 -15.52 11.95 1.55
CA ASP A 61 -15.86 13.37 1.72
C ASP A 61 -15.55 13.85 3.14
N THR A 62 -15.78 13.01 4.15
CA THR A 62 -15.54 13.36 5.55
C THR A 62 -14.03 13.34 5.88
N GLU A 63 -13.30 12.34 5.37
CA GLU A 63 -11.85 12.20 5.50
C GLU A 63 -11.11 13.29 4.71
N SER A 64 -11.59 13.64 3.51
CA SER A 64 -11.05 14.75 2.71
C SER A 64 -11.26 16.10 3.40
N GLN A 65 -12.44 16.33 3.99
CA GLN A 65 -12.69 17.51 4.80
C GLN A 65 -11.76 17.57 6.02
N LEU A 66 -11.55 16.45 6.72
CA LEU A 66 -10.63 16.40 7.85
C LEU A 66 -9.18 16.64 7.42
N ALA A 67 -8.72 15.96 6.37
CA ALA A 67 -7.38 16.13 5.81
C ALA A 67 -7.13 17.58 5.32
N SER A 68 -8.16 18.29 4.88
CA SER A 68 -8.07 19.71 4.53
C SER A 68 -7.88 20.66 5.73
N LYS A 69 -8.26 20.23 6.95
CA LYS A 69 -8.17 21.02 8.18
C LYS A 69 -6.96 20.71 9.05
N VAL A 70 -6.35 19.55 8.84
CA VAL A 70 -5.20 19.08 9.61
C VAL A 70 -3.89 19.40 8.87
N ALA A 71 -2.87 19.77 9.66
CA ALA A 71 -1.46 19.74 9.27
C ALA A 71 -0.74 18.66 10.08
N ILE A 72 0.12 17.91 9.42
CA ILE A 72 1.01 16.93 10.06
C ILE A 72 2.38 17.58 10.21
N VAL A 73 2.96 17.49 11.39
CA VAL A 73 4.29 18.03 11.70
C VAL A 73 5.20 16.88 12.10
N ILE A 74 6.26 16.66 11.34
CA ILE A 74 7.30 15.70 11.64
C ILE A 74 8.51 16.48 12.15
N ARG A 75 8.85 16.24 13.42
CA ARG A 75 9.96 16.93 14.10
C ARG A 75 10.96 15.96 14.72
N ASP A 76 10.49 14.81 15.18
CA ASP A 76 11.32 13.83 15.85
C ASP A 76 11.83 12.80 14.83
N PHE A 77 13.05 13.01 14.35
CA PHE A 77 13.72 12.13 13.39
C PHE A 77 15.24 12.36 13.40
N GLU A 78 15.98 11.35 12.96
CA GLU A 78 17.44 11.44 12.84
C GLU A 78 17.88 11.81 11.41
N CYS A 79 18.82 12.74 11.30
CA CYS A 79 19.21 13.24 9.97
C CYS A 79 20.04 12.25 9.14
N PHE A 80 20.67 11.26 9.78
CA PHE A 80 21.55 10.30 9.14
C PHE A 80 20.83 9.00 8.75
N GLU A 81 19.80 8.63 9.50
CA GLU A 81 19.00 7.42 9.32
C GLU A 81 17.57 7.76 9.75
N ASN A 82 16.67 7.85 8.78
CA ASN A 82 15.27 8.17 8.99
C ASN A 82 14.43 7.44 7.95
N ASP A 83 13.16 7.24 8.28
CA ASP A 83 12.15 6.65 7.40
C ASP A 83 11.09 7.67 6.99
N ILE A 84 11.44 8.96 7.00
CA ILE A 84 10.53 10.07 6.68
C ILE A 84 9.80 9.84 5.35
N PRO A 85 10.45 9.40 4.25
CA PRO A 85 9.74 9.15 3.00
C PRO A 85 8.64 8.10 3.15
N ALA A 86 8.88 7.01 3.89
CA ALA A 86 7.87 5.98 4.13
C ALA A 86 6.79 6.46 5.09
N THR A 87 7.16 7.17 6.17
CA THR A 87 6.22 7.81 7.11
C THR A 87 5.27 8.76 6.36
N VAL A 88 5.81 9.61 5.49
CA VAL A 88 5.03 10.54 4.66
C VAL A 88 4.11 9.78 3.71
N ASN A 89 4.59 8.73 3.04
CA ASN A 89 3.77 7.89 2.17
C ASN A 89 2.61 7.23 2.94
N SER A 90 2.89 6.71 4.13
CA SER A 90 1.87 6.08 4.98
C SER A 90 0.81 7.10 5.39
N VAL A 91 1.21 8.27 5.86
CA VAL A 91 0.30 9.35 6.24
C VAL A 91 -0.56 9.78 5.06
N LEU A 92 0.01 9.95 3.86
CA LEU A 92 -0.73 10.37 2.67
C LEU A 92 -1.65 9.28 2.11
N SER A 93 -1.38 8.00 2.41
CA SER A 93 -2.31 6.93 2.05
C SER A 93 -3.62 6.97 2.85
N VAL A 94 -3.57 7.53 4.08
CA VAL A 94 -4.74 7.73 4.95
C VAL A 94 -5.34 9.12 4.77
N LEU A 95 -4.51 10.16 4.67
CA LEU A 95 -4.91 11.57 4.58
C LEU A 95 -4.31 12.22 3.31
N PRO A 96 -4.87 11.97 2.13
CA PRO A 96 -4.23 12.34 0.85
C PRO A 96 -4.10 13.85 0.62
N SER A 97 -4.95 14.67 1.25
CA SER A 97 -4.93 16.14 1.11
C SER A 97 -4.30 16.87 2.31
N ALA A 98 -3.74 16.14 3.27
CA ALA A 98 -3.05 16.73 4.41
C ALA A 98 -1.74 17.40 3.97
N LYS A 99 -1.45 18.56 4.56
CA LYS A 99 -0.14 19.20 4.44
C LYS A 99 0.80 18.63 5.48
N ILE A 100 2.00 18.26 5.06
CA ILE A 100 3.03 17.69 5.91
C ILE A 100 4.22 18.66 5.98
N PHE A 101 4.58 19.04 7.19
CA PHE A 101 5.70 19.91 7.49
C PHE A 101 6.79 19.12 8.19
N ILE A 102 7.95 19.03 7.57
CA ILE A 102 9.15 18.41 8.15
C ILE A 102 9.99 19.55 8.70
N ILE A 103 10.17 19.59 10.02
CA ILE A 103 10.81 20.71 10.71
C ILE A 103 12.15 20.26 11.25
N THR A 104 13.22 20.93 10.84
CA THR A 104 14.59 20.57 11.23
C THR A 104 15.44 21.77 11.58
N ASP A 105 16.50 21.58 12.36
CA ASP A 105 17.52 22.61 12.62
C ASP A 105 18.75 22.43 11.71
N LYS A 106 18.87 21.26 11.07
CA LYS A 106 19.99 20.90 10.20
C LYS A 106 19.42 20.27 8.94
N ASN A 107 20.01 20.60 7.78
CA ASN A 107 19.53 20.00 6.55
C ASN A 107 19.82 18.48 6.59
N PRO A 108 18.81 17.61 6.46
CA PRO A 108 19.02 16.17 6.49
C PRO A 108 19.95 15.75 5.35
N TYR A 109 20.80 14.76 5.62
CA TYR A 109 21.72 14.20 4.63
C TYR A 109 21.83 12.67 4.84
N PRO A 110 21.52 11.85 3.82
CA PRO A 110 21.28 12.21 2.42
C PRO A 110 19.99 13.03 2.23
N PRO A 111 19.89 13.83 1.13
CA PRO A 111 18.69 14.61 0.86
C PRO A 111 17.45 13.71 0.82
N LEU A 112 16.35 14.17 1.41
CA LEU A 112 15.09 13.42 1.39
C LEU A 112 14.54 13.37 -0.03
N GLU A 113 14.32 12.15 -0.54
CA GLU A 113 13.77 11.92 -1.88
C GLU A 113 12.30 11.52 -1.78
N PHE A 114 11.42 12.35 -2.36
CA PHE A 114 9.99 12.11 -2.43
C PHE A 114 9.61 11.83 -3.90
N SER A 115 9.81 10.60 -4.35
CA SER A 115 9.64 10.20 -5.76
C SER A 115 8.18 10.05 -6.17
N GLU A 116 7.32 9.61 -5.25
CA GLU A 116 5.93 9.23 -5.52
C GLU A 116 4.90 10.23 -4.97
N ILE A 117 5.36 11.22 -4.20
CA ILE A 117 4.50 12.14 -3.45
C ILE A 117 4.34 13.44 -4.23
N PRO A 118 3.12 14.02 -4.30
CA PRO A 118 2.96 15.38 -4.79
C PRO A 118 3.79 16.33 -3.90
N LYS A 119 4.88 16.86 -4.46
CA LYS A 119 5.80 17.82 -3.79
C LYS A 119 5.09 19.06 -3.22
N GLN A 120 3.85 19.29 -3.61
CA GLN A 120 3.02 20.40 -3.15
C GLN A 120 2.52 20.20 -1.71
N ASN A 121 2.38 18.95 -1.25
CA ASN A 121 1.83 18.63 0.07
C ASN A 121 2.91 18.57 1.16
N VAL A 122 4.18 18.42 0.80
CA VAL A 122 5.30 18.25 1.75
C VAL A 122 6.21 19.47 1.72
N ARG A 123 6.48 20.06 2.88
CA ARG A 123 7.40 21.19 3.02
C ARG A 123 8.46 20.93 4.07
N LEU A 124 9.72 21.11 3.70
CA LEU A 124 10.85 21.09 4.62
C LEU A 124 11.12 22.50 5.13
N ILE A 125 11.03 22.70 6.44
CA ILE A 125 11.30 23.97 7.12
C ILE A 125 12.56 23.79 7.96
N ASN A 126 13.57 24.62 7.67
CA ASN A 126 14.77 24.69 8.49
C ASN A 126 14.67 25.89 9.45
N LEU A 127 14.73 25.65 10.76
CA LEU A 127 14.65 26.69 11.81
C LEU A 127 15.98 27.41 12.06
N LYS A 128 17.10 26.88 11.55
CA LYS A 128 18.40 27.50 11.77
C LYS A 128 18.44 28.89 11.13
N PRO A 129 18.83 29.93 11.89
CA PRO A 129 19.03 31.25 11.35
C PRO A 129 20.13 31.20 10.29
N SER A 130 19.90 31.89 9.19
CA SER A 130 20.84 31.97 8.07
C SER A 130 20.94 33.41 7.63
N LEU A 131 22.13 33.83 7.20
CA LEU A 131 22.35 35.16 6.63
C LEU A 131 21.57 35.36 5.32
N THR A 132 21.11 34.28 4.69
CA THR A 132 20.24 34.31 3.51
C THR A 132 18.76 34.48 3.84
N LYS A 133 18.35 34.34 5.11
CA LYS A 133 16.96 34.50 5.53
C LYS A 133 16.77 35.88 6.17
N PRO A 134 15.64 36.56 5.91
CA PRO A 134 15.32 37.80 6.61
C PRO A 134 15.15 37.53 8.11
N LEU A 135 15.50 38.52 8.94
CA LEU A 135 15.35 38.44 10.40
C LEU A 135 13.87 38.33 10.81
N ASP A 136 12.98 38.95 10.03
CA ASP A 136 11.52 38.85 10.15
C ASP A 136 10.95 37.67 9.33
N SER A 137 11.67 36.54 9.27
CA SER A 137 11.12 35.35 8.62
C SER A 137 9.80 34.95 9.29
N PRO A 138 8.77 34.55 8.52
CA PRO A 138 7.47 34.19 9.07
C PRO A 138 7.63 33.15 10.17
N ASP A 139 7.02 33.42 11.33
CA ASP A 139 6.96 32.50 12.45
C ASP A 139 6.37 31.16 11.99
N LEU A 140 6.78 30.06 12.61
CA LEU A 140 6.35 28.72 12.23
C LEU A 140 4.81 28.61 12.22
N PHE A 141 4.16 29.27 13.18
CA PHE A 141 2.70 29.35 13.28
C PHE A 141 2.03 30.10 12.12
N SER A 142 2.75 31.01 11.45
CA SER A 142 2.24 31.71 10.26
C SER A 142 2.40 30.89 8.98
N VAL A 143 3.32 29.93 8.96
CA VAL A 143 3.53 29.02 7.82
C VAL A 143 2.54 27.85 7.84
N ILE A 144 2.14 27.42 9.04
CA ILE A 144 1.16 26.34 9.23
C ILE A 144 -0.25 26.94 9.20
N ASP A 145 -0.92 26.82 8.06
CA ASP A 145 -2.21 27.46 7.75
C ASP A 145 -3.43 26.58 8.07
N ARG A 146 -3.29 25.63 8.98
CA ARG A 146 -4.30 24.60 9.27
C ARG A 146 -4.85 24.74 10.68
N GLU A 147 -6.11 24.36 10.87
CA GLU A 147 -6.85 24.52 12.14
C GLU A 147 -6.30 23.60 13.23
N HIS A 148 -5.86 22.40 12.84
CA HIS A 148 -5.34 21.40 13.77
C HIS A 148 -3.96 20.92 13.34
N ILE A 149 -3.12 20.65 14.33
CA ILE A 149 -1.76 20.15 14.12
C ILE A 149 -1.65 18.79 14.80
N ILE A 150 -1.17 17.80 14.06
CA ILE A 150 -0.78 16.49 14.60
C ILE A 150 0.74 16.41 14.53
N VAL A 151 1.37 16.28 15.69
CA VAL A 151 2.80 16.01 15.76
C VAL A 151 2.98 14.50 15.61
N PHE A 152 3.78 14.10 14.63
CA PHE A 152 3.97 12.72 14.24
C PHE A 152 5.46 12.37 14.33
N PRO A 153 5.85 11.29 15.03
CA PRO A 153 7.23 10.83 15.03
C PRO A 153 7.56 10.15 13.69
N ASP A 154 8.85 10.09 13.36
CA ASP A 154 9.31 9.18 12.32
C ASP A 154 9.33 7.75 12.89
N SER A 155 8.70 6.80 12.17
CA SER A 155 8.53 5.35 12.47
C SER A 155 8.68 4.90 13.93
#